data_AF-A0A7S0EAC4-F1
#
_entry.id   AF-A0A7S0EAC4-F1
#
_cell.length_a   1.000
_cell.length_b   1.000
_cell.length_c   1.000
_cell.angle_alpha   90.00
_cell.angle_beta   90.00
_cell.angle_gamma   90.00
#
_symmetry.space_group_name_H-M   'P 1'
#
loop_
_entity.id
_entity.type
_entity.pdbx_description
1 polymer ?
#
loop_
_entity_poly.entity_id
_entity_poly.type
_entity_poly.pdbx_seq_one_letter_code
_entity_poly.pdbx_strand_id
1 'polypeptide(L)'
;NNWVVRRFALDQLASLPPQSLALCSGDLNYFPILYLRICERAREDVLLVNTAMMKADWFQPQQEFLSSPIVLPGRRYAPEAHHCDEHIYNLRCFLDKNLNKQSNGSRGKDGGRRIPSKGGKARRMR
;
A
#
# COMPACT_ATOMS: atom_id res chain seq x y z
N ASN A 1 -22.39 9.47 -24.63
CA ASN A 1 -21.18 8.66 -24.36
C ASN A 1 -20.14 9.55 -23.70
N ASN A 2 -19.84 9.36 -22.40
CA ASN A 2 -18.93 10.23 -21.64
C ASN A 2 -17.48 9.68 -21.69
N TRP A 3 -16.80 9.95 -22.81
CA TRP A 3 -15.45 9.43 -23.07
C TRP A 3 -14.35 10.19 -22.32
N VAL A 4 -14.58 11.45 -21.98
CA VAL A 4 -13.57 12.33 -21.35
C VAL A 4 -13.20 11.82 -19.97
N VAL A 5 -14.20 11.53 -19.13
CA VAL A 5 -13.98 11.04 -17.75
C VAL A 5 -13.30 9.67 -17.77
N ARG A 6 -13.73 8.78 -18.67
CA ARG A 6 -13.12 7.46 -18.83
C ARG A 6 -11.66 7.56 -19.28
N ARG A 7 -11.37 8.39 -20.28
CA ARG A 7 -10.00 8.56 -20.79
C ARG A 7 -9.08 9.18 -19.74
N PHE A 8 -9.53 10.21 -19.04
CA PHE A 8 -8.79 10.80 -17.92
C PHE A 8 -8.43 9.74 -16.87
N ALA A 9 -9.38 8.92 -16.45
CA ALA A 9 -9.12 7.87 -15.45
C ALA A 9 -8.14 6.79 -15.93
N LEU A 10 -8.21 6.40 -17.21
CA LEU A 10 -7.25 5.47 -17.81
C LEU A 10 -5.84 6.06 -17.90
N ASP A 11 -5.72 7.32 -18.32
CA ASP A 11 -4.43 8.00 -18.46
C ASP A 11 -3.76 8.16 -17.08
N GLN A 12 -4.54 8.46 -16.03
CA GLN A 12 -4.06 8.47 -14.64
C GLN A 12 -3.57 7.09 -14.19
N LEU A 13 -4.36 6.03 -14.41
CA LEU A 13 -3.98 4.66 -14.06
C LEU A 13 -2.73 4.20 -14.82
N ALA A 14 -2.64 4.48 -16.12
CA ALA A 14 -1.53 4.06 -16.97
C ALA A 14 -0.19 4.69 -16.54
N SER A 15 -0.23 5.89 -15.97
CA SER A 15 0.95 6.62 -15.51
C SER A 15 1.54 6.09 -14.19
N LEU A 16 0.80 5.25 -13.46
CA LEU A 16 1.25 4.72 -12.17
C LEU A 16 2.12 3.46 -12.34
N PRO A 17 3.27 3.37 -11.63
CA PRO A 17 4.07 2.15 -11.57
C PRO A 17 3.26 0.93 -11.11
N PRO A 18 3.70 -0.30 -11.43
CA PRO A 18 3.06 -1.51 -10.92
C PRO A 18 2.96 -1.51 -9.38
N GLN A 19 1.86 -2.04 -8.85
CA GLN A 19 1.63 -2.22 -7.41
C GLN A 19 1.65 -0.91 -6.58
N SER A 20 1.35 0.22 -7.22
CA SER A 20 1.32 1.53 -6.55
C SER A 20 0.17 1.65 -5.56
N LEU A 21 0.36 2.48 -4.52
CA LEU A 21 -0.70 2.98 -3.65
C LEU A 21 -1.03 4.42 -4.05
N ALA A 22 -2.17 4.61 -4.69
CA ALA A 22 -2.68 5.90 -5.13
C ALA A 22 -3.57 6.55 -4.06
N LEU A 23 -3.11 7.69 -3.55
CA LEU A 23 -3.87 8.57 -2.67
C LEU A 23 -4.58 9.62 -3.51
N CYS A 24 -5.90 9.59 -3.53
CA CYS A 24 -6.74 10.52 -4.25
C CYS A 24 -7.48 11.43 -3.27
N SER A 25 -7.76 12.65 -3.71
CA SER A 25 -8.69 13.56 -3.05
C SER A 25 -9.67 14.07 -4.09
N GLY A 26 -10.96 14.03 -3.76
CA GLY A 26 -12.05 14.45 -4.65
C GLY A 26 -12.57 13.39 -5.61
N ASP A 27 -13.76 13.65 -6.12
CA ASP A 27 -14.62 12.63 -6.74
C ASP A 27 -14.13 12.19 -8.13
N LEU A 28 -13.71 13.14 -8.97
CA LEU A 28 -13.25 12.87 -10.33
C LEU A 28 -11.97 12.03 -10.38
N ASN A 29 -11.16 12.10 -9.32
CA ASN A 29 -9.90 11.38 -9.23
C ASN A 29 -10.08 9.98 -8.65
N TYR A 30 -11.21 9.71 -7.99
CA TYR A 30 -11.47 8.47 -7.27
C TYR A 30 -12.53 7.60 -7.95
N PHE A 31 -13.75 8.10 -8.14
CA PHE A 31 -14.87 7.26 -8.58
C PHE A 31 -14.73 6.71 -10.00
N PRO A 32 -14.27 7.48 -11.00
CA PRO A 32 -13.99 6.93 -12.33
C PRO A 32 -12.94 5.81 -12.29
N ILE A 33 -11.86 6.00 -11.51
CA ILE A 33 -10.82 4.99 -11.35
C ILE A 33 -11.37 3.76 -10.61
N LEU A 34 -12.16 3.96 -9.55
CA LEU A 34 -12.80 2.89 -8.80
C LEU A 34 -13.71 2.05 -9.69
N TYR A 35 -14.51 2.69 -10.55
CA TYR A 35 -15.34 2.00 -11.55
C TYR A 35 -14.49 1.17 -12.51
N LEU A 36 -13.42 1.76 -13.07
CA LEU A 36 -12.50 1.03 -13.96
C LEU A 36 -11.89 -0.19 -13.27
N ARG A 37 -11.51 -0.09 -11.99
CA ARG A 37 -10.95 -1.23 -11.24
C ARG A 37 -11.99 -2.31 -10.95
N ILE A 38 -13.14 -1.95 -10.37
CA ILE A 38 -14.14 -2.91 -9.88
C ILE A 38 -14.95 -3.51 -11.03
N CYS A 39 -15.42 -2.66 -11.96
CA CYS A 39 -16.33 -3.07 -13.01
C CYS A 39 -15.60 -3.52 -14.28
N GLU A 40 -14.54 -2.80 -14.69
CA GLU A 40 -13.80 -3.09 -15.92
C GLU A 40 -12.50 -3.88 -15.69
N ARG A 41 -12.16 -4.23 -14.43
CA ARG A 41 -10.96 -5.01 -14.06
C ARG A 41 -9.64 -4.38 -14.54
N ALA A 42 -9.61 -3.06 -14.70
CA ALA A 42 -8.41 -2.35 -15.13
C ALA A 42 -7.47 -2.07 -13.95
N ARG A 43 -6.17 -2.40 -14.08
CA ARG A 43 -5.10 -2.10 -13.08
C ARG A 43 -5.48 -2.49 -11.64
N GLU A 44 -5.96 -3.71 -11.46
CA GLU A 44 -6.28 -4.32 -10.15
C GLU A 44 -5.04 -4.49 -9.23
N ASP A 45 -3.84 -4.14 -9.71
CA ASP A 45 -2.62 -4.03 -8.93
C ASP A 45 -2.50 -2.71 -8.14
N VAL A 46 -3.09 -1.61 -8.61
CA VAL A 46 -2.95 -0.26 -7.99
C VAL A 46 -3.91 -0.03 -6.82
N LEU A 47 -3.45 -0.08 -5.59
CA LEU A 47 -4.29 0.22 -4.42
C LEU A 47 -4.80 1.67 -4.46
N LEU A 48 -6.11 1.88 -4.35
CA LEU A 48 -6.74 3.20 -4.49
C LEU A 48 -7.42 3.61 -3.19
N VAL A 49 -7.10 4.80 -2.68
CA VAL A 49 -7.66 5.33 -1.43
C VAL A 49 -8.07 6.79 -1.60
N ASN A 50 -9.27 7.14 -1.12
CA ASN A 50 -9.73 8.52 -1.05
C ASN A 50 -9.48 9.11 0.34
N THR A 51 -8.58 10.08 0.44
CA THR A 51 -8.19 10.69 1.72
C THR A 51 -9.29 11.52 2.37
N ALA A 52 -10.24 12.04 1.60
CA ALA A 52 -11.42 12.71 2.14
C ALA A 52 -12.37 11.69 2.80
N MET A 53 -12.54 10.53 2.18
CA MET A 53 -13.41 9.46 2.70
C MET A 53 -12.80 8.79 3.94
N MET A 54 -11.46 8.69 4.03
CA MET A 54 -10.77 8.15 5.21
C MET A 54 -11.13 8.85 6.54
N LYS A 55 -11.68 10.07 6.48
CA LYS A 55 -12.14 10.82 7.66
C LYS A 55 -13.51 10.37 8.19
N ALA A 56 -14.23 9.54 7.43
CA ALA A 56 -15.57 9.09 7.75
C ALA A 56 -15.56 7.67 8.35
N ASP A 57 -16.37 7.45 9.37
CA ASP A 57 -16.40 6.18 10.12
C ASP A 57 -16.86 4.99 9.27
N TRP A 58 -17.65 5.24 8.22
CA TRP A 58 -18.13 4.21 7.29
C TRP A 58 -17.06 3.76 6.29
N PHE A 59 -15.94 4.47 6.19
CA PHE A 59 -14.91 4.15 5.20
C PHE A 59 -14.24 2.80 5.48
N GLN A 60 -13.96 2.49 6.74
CA GLN A 60 -13.38 1.21 7.12
C GLN A 60 -14.28 0.03 6.71
N PRO A 61 -15.58 -0.01 7.10
CA PRO A 61 -16.52 -1.03 6.63
C PRO A 61 -16.58 -1.17 5.10
N GLN A 62 -16.48 -0.05 4.37
CA GLN A 62 -16.45 -0.09 2.90
C GLN A 62 -15.18 -0.79 2.38
N GLN A 63 -14.01 -0.49 2.94
CA GLN A 63 -12.76 -1.15 2.52
C GLN A 63 -12.79 -2.65 2.82
N GLU A 64 -13.36 -3.04 3.96
CA GLU A 64 -13.58 -4.44 4.34
C GLU A 64 -14.53 -5.15 3.36
N PHE A 65 -15.66 -4.52 3.02
CA PHE A 65 -16.61 -5.03 2.02
C PHE A 65 -15.95 -5.24 0.65
N LEU A 66 -15.09 -4.31 0.23
CA LEU A 66 -14.32 -4.41 -1.01
C LEU A 66 -13.16 -5.41 -0.94
N SER A 67 -12.94 -6.08 0.20
CA SER A 67 -11.81 -6.98 0.45
C SER A 67 -10.47 -6.31 0.12
N SER A 68 -10.38 -5.02 0.42
CA SER A 68 -9.20 -4.21 0.12
C SER A 68 -8.01 -4.67 0.96
N PRO A 69 -6.81 -4.86 0.38
CA PRO A 69 -5.62 -5.26 1.14
C PRO A 69 -5.03 -4.11 1.98
N ILE A 70 -5.66 -2.93 1.94
CA ILE A 70 -5.25 -1.74 2.67
C ILE A 70 -5.56 -1.89 4.15
N VAL A 71 -4.58 -1.58 5.00
CA VAL A 71 -4.73 -1.59 6.45
C VAL A 71 -4.92 -0.18 6.97
N LEU A 72 -6.06 0.09 7.60
CA LEU A 72 -6.32 1.34 8.31
C LEU A 72 -5.79 1.21 9.75
N PRO A 73 -4.89 2.09 10.22
CA PRO A 73 -4.32 1.99 11.57
C PRO A 73 -5.32 2.27 12.70
N GLY A 74 -6.37 3.02 12.42
CA GLY A 74 -7.45 3.35 13.35
C GLY A 74 -8.73 3.67 12.58
N ARG A 75 -9.77 4.12 13.28
CA ARG A 75 -11.09 4.37 12.68
C ARG A 75 -11.16 5.59 11.76
N ARG A 76 -10.48 6.68 12.13
CA ARG A 76 -10.61 7.97 11.45
C ARG A 76 -9.27 8.59 11.09
N TYR A 77 -9.15 9.03 9.85
CA TYR A 77 -8.01 9.80 9.41
C TYR A 77 -8.07 11.25 9.92
N ALA A 78 -7.00 11.68 10.59
CA ALA A 78 -6.80 13.02 11.12
C ALA A 78 -5.39 13.50 10.73
N PRO A 79 -5.22 14.23 9.61
CA PRO A 79 -3.92 14.68 9.15
C PRO A 79 -3.19 15.61 10.13
N GLU A 80 -3.94 16.33 10.95
CA GLU A 80 -3.45 17.21 12.01
C GLU A 80 -2.97 16.47 13.28
N ALA A 81 -3.31 15.18 13.43
CA ALA A 81 -2.94 14.42 14.61
C ALA A 81 -1.44 14.10 14.64
N HIS A 82 -0.80 14.33 15.79
CA HIS A 82 0.61 14.00 16.01
C HIS A 82 0.85 12.58 16.55
N HIS A 83 -0.22 11.83 16.86
CA HIS A 83 -0.17 10.46 17.35
C HIS A 83 -1.12 9.57 16.57
N CYS A 84 -1.02 8.26 16.79
CA CYS A 84 -1.88 7.26 16.18
C CYS A 84 -2.28 6.22 17.21
N ASP A 85 -3.57 5.94 17.28
CA ASP A 85 -4.17 4.93 18.13
C ASP A 85 -5.31 4.22 17.37
N GLU A 86 -6.14 3.46 18.08
CA GLU A 86 -7.26 2.72 17.49
C GLU A 86 -8.39 3.63 16.95
N HIS A 87 -8.45 4.90 17.38
CA HIS A 87 -9.49 5.83 16.99
C HIS A 87 -9.03 6.75 15.86
N ILE A 88 -7.83 7.33 15.98
CA ILE A 88 -7.30 8.31 15.04
C ILE A 88 -5.93 7.94 14.50
N TYR A 89 -5.70 8.26 13.24
CA TYR A 89 -4.39 8.06 12.60
C TYR A 89 -4.09 9.14 11.57
N ASN A 90 -2.81 9.42 11.36
CA ASN A 90 -2.32 10.35 10.35
C ASN A 90 -1.69 9.61 9.15
N LEU A 91 -1.21 10.39 8.18
CA LEU A 91 -0.69 9.83 6.92
C LEU A 91 0.55 8.96 7.14
N ARG A 92 1.42 9.35 8.09
CA ARG A 92 2.62 8.58 8.41
C ARG A 92 2.26 7.16 8.86
N CYS A 93 1.34 7.04 9.82
CA CYS A 93 0.93 5.73 10.33
C CYS A 93 0.25 4.87 9.27
N PHE A 94 -0.54 5.49 8.40
CA PHE A 94 -1.14 4.80 7.27
C PHE A 94 -0.09 4.24 6.31
N LEU A 95 0.89 5.06 5.92
CA LEU A 95 1.98 4.64 5.03
C LEU A 95 2.87 3.57 5.66
N ASP A 96 3.21 3.71 6.95
CA ASP A 96 4.03 2.73 7.69
C ASP A 96 3.39 1.33 7.69
N LYS A 97 2.05 1.25 7.74
CA LYS A 97 1.31 -0.02 7.70
C LYS A 97 1.17 -0.63 6.30
N ASN A 98 1.19 0.19 5.24
CA ASN A 98 0.86 -0.24 3.88
C ASN A 98 2.08 -0.33 2.94
N LEU A 99 3.11 0.49 3.12
CA LEU A 99 4.31 0.46 2.27
C LEU A 99 5.33 -0.60 2.70
N ASN A 100 5.50 -0.82 4.00
CA ASN A 100 6.49 -1.79 4.51
C ASN A 100 6.17 -3.25 4.14
N LYS A 101 4.89 -3.55 3.87
CA LYS A 101 4.46 -4.90 3.45
C LYS A 101 4.94 -5.27 2.04
N GLN A 102 5.13 -4.30 1.15
CA GLN A 102 5.56 -4.58 -0.23
C GLN A 102 7.04 -4.98 -0.34
N SER A 103 7.89 -4.54 0.61
CA SER A 103 9.33 -4.86 0.61
C SER A 103 9.67 -6.33 0.93
N ASN A 104 8.75 -7.06 1.57
CA ASN A 104 8.99 -8.46 1.94
C ASN A 104 8.67 -9.46 0.82
N GLY A 105 8.12 -9.02 -0.31
CA GLY A 105 7.89 -9.87 -1.49
C GLY A 105 9.13 -10.09 -2.37
N SER A 106 10.21 -9.32 -2.16
CA SER A 106 11.41 -9.33 -3.01
C SER A 106 12.70 -9.73 -2.31
N ARG A 107 12.67 -10.11 -1.02
CA ARG A 107 13.79 -10.84 -0.38
C ARG A 107 13.75 -12.31 -0.77
N GLY A 108 14.02 -12.56 -2.05
CA GLY A 108 14.52 -13.84 -2.51
C GLY A 108 15.76 -14.20 -1.71
N LYS A 109 15.82 -15.47 -1.29
CA LYS A 109 16.91 -16.09 -0.55
C LYS A 109 18.25 -15.81 -1.22
N ASP A 110 19.02 -14.85 -0.74
CA ASP A 110 20.44 -14.82 -1.03
C ASP A 110 21.15 -15.68 0.03
N GLY A 111 21.42 -16.92 -0.38
CA GLY A 111 22.07 -17.93 0.43
C GLY A 111 23.50 -17.48 0.75
N GLY A 112 23.67 -16.84 1.91
CA GLY A 112 24.96 -16.58 2.51
C GLY A 112 25.72 -17.89 2.71
N ARG A 113 26.56 -18.21 1.72
CA ARG A 113 27.47 -19.35 1.68
C ARG A 113 28.45 -19.20 2.85
N ARG A 114 28.17 -19.89 3.97
CA ARG A 114 29.14 -20.02 5.07
C ARG A 114 30.38 -20.75 4.54
N ILE A 115 31.49 -20.02 4.45
CA ILE A 115 32.80 -20.57 4.14
C ILE A 115 33.21 -21.45 5.34
N PRO A 116 33.58 -22.73 5.15
CA PRO A 116 34.02 -23.57 6.26
C PRO A 116 35.41 -23.15 6.72
N SER A 117 35.52 -22.79 8.00
CA SER A 117 36.78 -22.58 8.71
C SER A 117 37.58 -23.88 8.72
N LYS A 118 38.67 -23.94 7.93
CA LYS A 118 39.62 -25.05 7.99
C LYS A 118 40.31 -25.06 9.36
N GLY A 119 40.16 -26.18 10.07
CA GLY A 119 40.95 -26.47 11.26
C GLY A 119 42.44 -26.58 10.94
N GLY A 120 43.25 -25.96 11.79
CA GLY A 120 44.70 -26.14 11.84
C GLY A 120 45.11 -26.46 13.28
N LYS A 121 45.45 -27.73 13.55
CA LYS A 121 46.18 -28.15 14.75
C LYS A 121 47.64 -27.66 14.64
N ALA A 122 48.17 -27.04 15.68
CA ALA A 122 49.61 -27.01 16.00
C ALA A 122 49.73 -26.75 17.52
N ARG A 123 49.99 -27.78 18.33
CA ARG A 123 51.27 -28.37 18.74
C ARG A 123 51.96 -27.58 19.88
N ARG A 124 52.10 -28.31 20.99
CA ARG A 124 52.76 -28.07 22.29
C ARG A 124 54.21 -27.50 22.22
N MET A 125 54.65 -27.05 23.40
CA MET A 125 56.01 -26.69 23.90
C MET A 125 56.25 -25.16 23.96
N ARG A 126 56.70 -24.56 25.07
CA ARG A 126 57.46 -25.03 26.24
C ARG A 126 56.87 -24.52 27.55
#